data_AF-A0A2M8X1A3-F1
#
_entry.id   AF-A0A2M8X1A3-F1
#
_cell.length_a   1.000
_cell.length_b   1.000
_cell.length_c   1.000
_cell.angle_alpha   90.00
_cell.angle_beta   90.00
_cell.angle_gamma   90.00
#
_symmetry.space_group_name_H-M   'P 1'
#
loop_
_entity.id
_entity.type
_entity.pdbx_description
1 polymer ?
#
loop_
_entity_poly.entity_id
_entity_poly.type
_entity_poly.pdbx_seq_one_letter_code
_entity_poly.pdbx_strand_id
1 'polypeptide(L)'
;MSTISRAVQPVAHASARCTWALYRALHRAALPALAVLAILGTGNVHAADESTSAEQKARFAIPPEFRHLDFVLAAAEGDLNGDGVPDRVMLLMGRKGEGPQEERLFVLTGRADGSYQVLSVSGEFCHPGKFYHLDIKNNSLFVQAVYYADAARFSGFTLQFRYNAKTKELEHIGEQQDDEDYASNSSYRVSLNYLTNAAIHSRRAGKKYKEVRGRIIDAPGVLPLNGFVCEGYGMTSSSVYLDESFKVHQKGVTPP
;
A
#
# COMPACT_ATOMS: atom_id res chain seq x y z
N MET A 1 35.40 48.34 47.91
CA MET A 1 35.00 47.47 49.03
C MET A 1 34.96 46.05 48.47
N SER A 2 36.09 45.33 48.41
CA SER A 2 36.67 44.46 49.46
C SER A 2 35.72 43.30 49.85
N THR A 3 35.90 42.12 49.23
CA THR A 3 36.54 40.86 49.76
C THR A 3 35.53 39.98 50.53
N ILE A 4 35.41 38.66 50.35
CA ILE A 4 36.35 37.52 50.56
C ILE A 4 35.68 36.28 49.86
N SER A 5 36.27 35.53 48.91
CA SER A 5 37.35 34.51 48.89
C SER A 5 37.10 33.12 49.51
N ARG A 6 37.38 32.09 48.67
CA ARG A 6 37.96 30.73 48.95
C ARG A 6 37.03 29.62 49.53
N ALA A 7 37.20 28.31 49.26
CA ALA A 7 38.24 27.53 48.58
C ALA A 7 37.87 26.01 48.46
N VAL A 8 38.30 25.37 47.37
CA VAL A 8 39.10 24.11 47.32
C VAL A 8 38.44 22.73 47.59
N GLN A 9 38.43 21.88 46.55
CA GLN A 9 38.54 20.39 46.57
C GLN A 9 39.99 19.97 46.96
N PRO A 10 40.34 18.76 47.49
CA PRO A 10 40.13 17.48 46.78
C PRO A 10 40.21 16.12 47.56
N VAL A 11 39.95 15.03 46.81
CA VAL A 11 40.56 13.66 46.83
C VAL A 11 40.58 12.82 48.12
N ALA A 12 40.08 11.58 48.01
CA ALA A 12 40.57 10.44 48.78
C ALA A 12 41.06 9.34 47.82
N HIS A 13 42.32 8.94 48.04
CA HIS A 13 43.05 7.87 47.39
C HIS A 13 42.66 6.49 47.93
N ALA A 14 42.77 5.47 47.07
CA ALA A 14 43.34 4.18 47.47
C ALA A 14 44.33 3.74 46.38
N SER A 15 45.52 3.36 46.83
CA SER A 15 46.74 3.11 46.06
C SER A 15 47.24 1.69 46.30
N ALA A 16 47.80 1.04 45.27
CA ALA A 16 49.00 0.16 45.33
C ALA A 16 49.20 -0.46 43.93
N ARG A 17 50.05 0.09 43.05
CA ARG A 17 51.48 -0.27 42.87
C ARG A 17 51.76 -1.78 42.86
N CYS A 18 52.04 -2.31 41.67
CA CYS A 18 53.25 -3.09 41.47
C CYS A 18 53.78 -2.88 40.03
N THR A 19 54.91 -2.21 39.95
CA THR A 19 55.69 -1.94 38.74
C THR A 19 56.71 -3.06 38.51
N TRP A 20 56.88 -3.42 37.23
CA TRP A 20 58.14 -3.81 36.61
C TRP A 20 58.83 -5.10 37.06
N ALA A 21 58.71 -6.14 36.24
CA ALA A 21 59.82 -7.05 35.98
C ALA A 21 59.71 -7.67 34.57
N LEU A 22 60.73 -7.39 33.76
CA LEU A 22 61.30 -8.27 32.73
C LEU A 22 60.61 -8.35 31.35
N TYR A 23 60.80 -7.27 30.59
CA TYR A 23 61.29 -7.40 29.21
C TYR A 23 62.67 -8.08 29.23
N ARG A 24 62.74 -9.39 29.00
CA ARG A 24 63.92 -10.15 28.53
C ARG A 24 63.57 -11.63 28.46
N ALA A 25 63.26 -12.13 27.26
CA ALA A 25 63.71 -13.42 26.73
C ALA A 25 63.01 -13.68 25.39
N LEU A 26 63.75 -13.41 24.31
CA LEU A 26 63.51 -14.03 23.02
C LEU A 26 63.67 -15.57 23.13
N HIS A 27 62.93 -16.27 22.26
CA HIS A 27 63.17 -17.65 21.79
C HIS A 27 62.95 -18.81 22.79
N ARG A 28 61.81 -19.48 22.68
CA ARG A 28 61.67 -20.83 22.05
C ARG A 28 60.32 -21.49 22.40
N ALA A 29 59.80 -22.19 21.38
CA ALA A 29 58.92 -23.36 21.41
C ALA A 29 57.38 -23.19 21.30
N ALA A 30 56.89 -23.73 20.17
CA ALA A 30 55.64 -24.47 19.95
C ALA A 30 54.32 -23.72 19.70
N LEU A 31 53.98 -23.61 18.40
CA LEU A 31 52.61 -23.72 17.85
C LEU A 31 52.03 -25.13 18.15
N PRO A 32 50.71 -25.42 18.03
CA PRO A 32 49.64 -24.63 17.38
C PRO A 32 48.31 -24.51 18.18
N ALA A 33 47.50 -23.51 17.88
CA ALA A 33 46.06 -23.51 18.16
C ALA A 33 45.28 -23.12 16.89
N LEU A 34 44.68 -24.13 16.27
CA LEU A 34 43.62 -24.03 15.27
C LEU A 34 42.32 -23.61 15.95
N ALA A 35 41.64 -22.55 15.48
CA ALA A 35 40.17 -22.47 15.47
C ALA A 35 39.66 -21.18 14.80
N VAL A 36 38.94 -21.39 13.70
CA VAL A 36 37.71 -20.70 13.26
C VAL A 36 37.82 -19.21 12.91
N LEU A 37 37.96 -18.92 11.61
CA LEU A 37 37.41 -17.68 11.04
C LEU A 37 36.09 -18.04 10.33
N ALA A 38 35.00 -17.49 10.87
CA ALA A 38 33.63 -17.78 10.49
C ALA A 38 33.27 -17.23 9.11
N ILE A 39 32.45 -18.02 8.42
CA ILE A 39 31.74 -17.72 7.18
C ILE A 39 30.78 -16.54 7.41
N LEU A 40 30.96 -15.45 6.67
CA LEU A 40 29.93 -14.42 6.51
C LEU A 40 29.95 -13.97 5.05
N GLY A 41 29.03 -14.51 4.26
CA GLY A 41 28.92 -14.16 2.84
C GLY A 41 27.75 -14.81 2.10
N THR A 42 26.61 -15.04 2.74
CA THR A 42 25.37 -15.44 2.04
C THR A 42 24.16 -14.83 2.72
N GLY A 43 23.92 -13.54 2.46
CA GLY A 43 22.68 -12.89 2.84
C GLY A 43 22.38 -11.83 1.79
N ASN A 44 21.48 -12.14 0.85
CA ASN A 44 20.64 -11.24 0.05
C ASN A 44 20.21 -11.81 -1.32
N VAL A 45 20.52 -13.06 -1.67
CA VAL A 45 20.09 -13.64 -2.95
C VAL A 45 18.65 -14.20 -2.91
N HIS A 46 18.09 -14.48 -1.72
CA HIS A 46 16.84 -15.27 -1.62
C HIS A 46 15.55 -14.46 -1.83
N ALA A 47 15.52 -13.17 -1.47
CA ALA A 47 14.27 -12.39 -1.53
C ALA A 47 13.83 -12.04 -2.97
N ALA A 48 14.79 -11.81 -3.87
CA ALA A 48 14.49 -11.51 -5.28
C ALA A 48 14.08 -12.77 -6.06
N ASP A 49 14.68 -13.92 -5.73
CA ASP A 49 14.40 -15.20 -6.37
C ASP A 49 12.99 -15.72 -6.00
N GLU A 50 12.60 -15.59 -4.74
CA GLU A 50 11.28 -15.98 -4.25
C GLU A 50 10.16 -15.11 -4.84
N SER A 51 10.35 -13.79 -4.91
CA SER A 51 9.38 -12.86 -5.50
C SER A 51 9.16 -13.13 -7.00
N THR A 52 10.24 -13.39 -7.74
CA THR A 52 10.19 -13.74 -9.17
C THR A 52 9.51 -15.11 -9.38
N SER A 53 9.78 -16.07 -8.51
CA SER A 53 9.13 -17.39 -8.53
C SER A 53 7.62 -17.30 -8.26
N ALA A 54 7.22 -16.49 -7.27
CA ALA A 54 5.80 -16.26 -6.95
C ALA A 54 5.04 -15.61 -8.11
N GLU A 55 5.63 -14.61 -8.77
CA GLU A 55 5.03 -14.02 -9.97
C GLU A 55 4.85 -15.05 -11.10
N GLN A 56 5.88 -15.86 -11.37
CA GLN A 56 5.80 -16.88 -12.42
C GLN A 56 4.69 -17.90 -12.13
N LYS A 57 4.62 -18.40 -10.89
CA LYS A 57 3.55 -19.31 -10.44
C LYS A 57 2.17 -18.68 -10.56
N ALA A 58 2.04 -17.42 -10.17
CA ALA A 58 0.82 -16.64 -10.31
C ALA A 58 0.40 -16.49 -11.77
N ARG A 59 1.34 -16.18 -12.67
CA ARG A 59 1.10 -16.11 -14.12
C ARG A 59 0.65 -17.44 -14.72
N PHE A 60 1.14 -18.58 -14.21
CA PHE A 60 0.65 -19.89 -14.66
C PHE A 60 -0.81 -20.18 -14.29
N ALA A 61 -1.33 -19.56 -13.24
CA ALA A 61 -2.73 -19.67 -12.86
C ALA A 61 -3.67 -18.81 -13.74
N ILE A 62 -3.13 -17.84 -14.48
CA ILE A 62 -3.91 -16.94 -15.33
C ILE A 62 -4.47 -17.72 -16.54
N PRO A 63 -5.77 -17.61 -16.82
CA PRO A 63 -6.40 -18.30 -17.95
C PRO A 63 -5.78 -17.94 -19.30
N PRO A 64 -5.68 -18.88 -20.25
CA PRO A 64 -5.04 -18.67 -21.54
C PRO A 64 -5.53 -17.45 -22.32
N GLU A 65 -6.82 -17.12 -22.21
CA GLU A 65 -7.46 -15.99 -22.88
C GLU A 65 -6.96 -14.61 -22.41
N PHE A 66 -6.26 -14.53 -21.28
CA PHE A 66 -5.67 -13.31 -20.72
C PHE A 66 -4.14 -13.27 -20.84
N ARG A 67 -3.52 -14.23 -21.53
CA ARG A 67 -2.04 -14.29 -21.64
C ARG A 67 -1.43 -13.15 -22.46
N HIS A 68 -2.24 -12.39 -23.19
CA HIS A 68 -1.80 -11.15 -23.83
C HIS A 68 -1.51 -10.02 -22.84
N LEU A 69 -1.93 -10.16 -21.57
CA LEU A 69 -1.61 -9.23 -20.48
C LEU A 69 -0.23 -9.56 -19.91
N ASP A 70 0.81 -9.15 -20.62
CA ASP A 70 2.19 -9.51 -20.37
C ASP A 70 2.92 -8.53 -19.44
N PHE A 71 2.39 -7.33 -19.22
CA PHE A 71 3.01 -6.31 -18.36
C PHE A 71 2.37 -6.27 -16.96
N VAL A 72 3.20 -6.31 -15.90
CA VAL A 72 2.72 -6.09 -14.51
C VAL A 72 2.85 -4.61 -14.19
N LEU A 73 1.71 -3.95 -13.95
CA LEU A 73 1.68 -2.55 -13.53
C LEU A 73 1.95 -2.40 -12.04
N ALA A 74 1.37 -3.30 -11.25
CA ALA A 74 1.54 -3.35 -9.81
C ALA A 74 1.18 -4.75 -9.30
N ALA A 75 1.74 -5.11 -8.16
CA ALA A 75 1.42 -6.34 -7.46
C ALA A 75 1.42 -6.11 -5.95
N ALA A 76 0.62 -6.88 -5.23
CA ALA A 76 0.65 -6.97 -3.78
C ALA A 76 0.49 -8.43 -3.34
N GLU A 77 0.95 -8.73 -2.15
CA GLU A 77 0.85 -10.06 -1.54
C GLU A 77 0.41 -9.92 -0.09
N GLY A 78 -0.45 -10.83 0.36
CA GLY A 78 -1.00 -10.83 1.69
C GLY A 78 -2.22 -11.74 1.79
N ASP A 79 -2.61 -12.09 3.02
CA ASP A 79 -3.76 -12.95 3.27
C ASP A 79 -5.07 -12.14 3.16
N LEU A 80 -5.78 -12.26 2.03
CA LEU A 80 -7.04 -11.53 1.79
C LEU A 80 -8.25 -12.32 2.28
N ASN A 81 -8.20 -13.64 2.20
CA ASN A 81 -9.33 -14.50 2.53
C ASN A 81 -9.33 -14.99 3.99
N GLY A 82 -8.24 -14.76 4.73
CA GLY A 82 -8.05 -15.11 6.15
C GLY A 82 -7.68 -16.57 6.40
N ASP A 83 -7.19 -17.30 5.40
CA ASP A 83 -6.86 -18.73 5.52
C ASP A 83 -5.43 -19.01 5.99
N GLY A 84 -4.62 -17.96 6.17
CA GLY A 84 -3.22 -18.05 6.60
C GLY A 84 -2.23 -18.37 5.48
N VAL A 85 -2.68 -18.49 4.24
CA VAL A 85 -1.84 -18.61 3.04
C VAL A 85 -1.81 -17.26 2.32
N PRO A 86 -0.63 -16.74 1.92
CA PRO A 86 -0.57 -15.48 1.17
C PRO A 86 -1.29 -15.57 -0.18
N ASP A 87 -2.26 -14.69 -0.37
CA ASP A 87 -2.87 -14.42 -1.67
C ASP A 87 -2.04 -13.40 -2.44
N ARG A 88 -2.19 -13.37 -3.77
CA ARG A 88 -1.48 -12.43 -4.63
C ARG A 88 -2.46 -11.64 -5.48
N VAL A 89 -2.24 -10.34 -5.56
CA VAL A 89 -2.99 -9.44 -6.43
C VAL A 89 -2.05 -8.90 -7.49
N MET A 90 -2.50 -8.92 -8.74
CA MET A 90 -1.73 -8.44 -9.88
C MET A 90 -2.61 -7.55 -10.75
N LEU A 91 -2.15 -6.34 -11.00
CA LEU A 91 -2.72 -5.49 -12.03
C LEU A 91 -1.89 -5.66 -13.30
N LEU A 92 -2.52 -6.19 -14.34
CA LEU A 92 -1.87 -6.55 -15.59
C LEU A 92 -2.38 -5.69 -16.72
N MET A 93 -1.48 -5.41 -17.67
CA MET A 93 -1.74 -4.64 -18.88
C MET A 93 -1.26 -5.43 -20.09
N GLY A 94 -1.98 -5.28 -21.20
CA GLY A 94 -1.53 -5.77 -22.50
C GLY A 94 -2.50 -5.47 -23.62
N ARG A 95 -2.26 -6.05 -24.79
CA ARG A 95 -3.08 -5.86 -25.99
C ARG A 95 -3.27 -7.19 -26.71
N LYS A 96 -4.51 -7.46 -27.13
CA LYS A 96 -4.82 -8.64 -27.94
C LYS A 96 -4.66 -8.31 -29.42
N GLY A 97 -3.50 -8.64 -29.99
CA GLY A 97 -3.17 -8.29 -31.39
C GLY A 97 -3.20 -6.76 -31.58
N GLU A 98 -3.91 -6.29 -32.60
CA GLU A 98 -4.11 -4.85 -32.88
C GLU A 98 -5.27 -4.22 -32.07
N GLY A 99 -5.80 -4.94 -31.06
CA GLY A 99 -6.88 -4.47 -30.20
C GLY A 99 -6.49 -3.30 -29.28
N PRO A 100 -7.48 -2.73 -28.57
CA PRO A 100 -7.20 -1.72 -27.55
C PRO A 100 -6.32 -2.30 -26.43
N GLN A 101 -5.68 -1.39 -25.69
CA GLN A 101 -5.04 -1.75 -24.43
C GLN A 101 -6.10 -2.19 -23.44
N GLU A 102 -5.80 -3.27 -22.72
CA GLU A 102 -6.64 -3.82 -21.67
C GLU A 102 -5.85 -3.82 -20.37
N GLU A 103 -6.53 -3.49 -19.28
CA GLU A 103 -6.01 -3.53 -17.93
C GLU A 103 -6.96 -4.35 -17.05
N ARG A 104 -6.41 -5.32 -16.31
CA ARG A 104 -7.20 -6.27 -15.49
C ARG A 104 -6.56 -6.44 -14.13
N LEU A 105 -7.37 -6.31 -13.09
CA LEU A 105 -7.00 -6.64 -11.72
C LEU A 105 -7.33 -8.11 -11.45
N PHE A 106 -6.30 -8.92 -11.21
CA PHE A 106 -6.42 -10.31 -10.80
C PHE A 106 -6.21 -10.43 -9.30
N VAL A 107 -7.08 -11.18 -8.64
CA VAL A 107 -6.88 -11.68 -7.28
C VAL A 107 -6.71 -13.18 -7.36
N LEU A 108 -5.59 -13.67 -6.86
CA LEU A 108 -5.19 -15.06 -6.92
C LEU A 108 -5.07 -15.60 -5.51
N THR A 109 -5.82 -16.65 -5.17
CA THR A 109 -5.67 -17.32 -3.88
C THR A 109 -4.46 -18.21 -3.85
N GLY A 110 -3.67 -18.09 -2.79
CA GLY A 110 -2.56 -18.98 -2.54
C GLY A 110 -3.03 -20.36 -2.12
N ARG A 111 -2.21 -21.39 -2.39
CA ARG A 111 -2.43 -22.74 -1.88
C ARG A 111 -1.22 -23.21 -1.07
N ALA A 112 -1.45 -24.19 -0.19
CA ALA A 112 -0.41 -24.76 0.66
C ALA A 112 0.76 -25.39 -0.13
N ASP A 113 0.55 -25.79 -1.39
CA ASP A 113 1.60 -26.28 -2.28
C ASP A 113 2.38 -25.16 -3.00
N GLY A 114 2.08 -23.90 -2.69
CA GLY A 114 2.67 -22.72 -3.30
C GLY A 114 2.14 -22.40 -4.71
N SER A 115 1.13 -23.12 -5.19
CA SER A 115 0.41 -22.76 -6.42
C SER A 115 -0.63 -21.68 -6.16
N TYR A 116 -1.16 -21.10 -7.23
CA TYR A 116 -2.23 -20.10 -7.18
C TYR A 116 -3.49 -20.57 -7.90
N GLN A 117 -4.62 -19.99 -7.53
CA GLN A 117 -5.89 -20.10 -8.25
C GLN A 117 -6.47 -18.71 -8.47
N VAL A 118 -7.08 -18.47 -9.62
CA VAL A 118 -7.88 -17.25 -9.79
C VAL A 118 -9.08 -17.27 -8.86
N LEU A 119 -9.16 -16.25 -8.00
CA LEU A 119 -10.33 -15.95 -7.19
C LEU A 119 -11.25 -14.98 -7.92
N SER A 120 -10.70 -13.85 -8.40
CA SER A 120 -11.47 -12.76 -8.99
C SER A 120 -10.70 -12.12 -10.14
N VAL A 121 -11.41 -11.68 -11.17
CA VAL A 121 -10.84 -10.90 -12.28
C VAL A 121 -11.76 -9.74 -12.61
N SER A 122 -11.25 -8.52 -12.60
CA SER A 122 -12.03 -7.36 -13.04
C SER A 122 -12.46 -7.46 -14.51
N GLY A 123 -13.45 -6.67 -14.89
CA GLY A 123 -13.59 -6.22 -16.28
C GLY A 123 -12.52 -5.18 -16.62
N GLU A 124 -12.81 -4.24 -17.52
CA GLU A 124 -11.89 -3.14 -17.84
C GLU A 124 -11.57 -2.30 -16.61
N PHE A 125 -10.31 -2.37 -16.16
CA PHE A 125 -9.89 -1.68 -14.97
C PHE A 125 -9.62 -0.19 -15.26
N CYS A 126 -9.39 0.60 -14.21
CA CYS A 126 -9.19 2.05 -14.33
C CYS A 126 -7.91 2.35 -15.10
N HIS A 127 -7.85 3.39 -15.94
CA HIS A 127 -6.65 3.80 -16.69
C HIS A 127 -6.12 5.16 -16.21
N PRO A 128 -5.41 5.25 -15.08
CA PRO A 128 -4.88 6.49 -14.55
C PRO A 128 -3.65 6.94 -15.35
N GLY A 129 -3.41 8.25 -15.39
CA GLY A 129 -2.32 8.83 -16.16
C GLY A 129 -0.92 8.66 -15.60
N LYS A 130 -0.74 8.13 -14.38
CA LYS A 130 0.58 8.01 -13.72
C LYS A 130 0.94 6.60 -13.28
N PHE A 131 0.40 6.13 -12.16
CA PHE A 131 0.78 4.84 -11.58
C PHE A 131 -0.30 4.30 -10.65
N TYR A 132 -0.11 3.04 -10.25
CA TYR A 132 -0.89 2.36 -9.22
C TYR A 132 -0.02 2.02 -8.03
N HIS A 133 -0.68 1.89 -6.89
CA HIS A 133 -0.11 1.26 -5.72
C HIS A 133 -1.16 0.30 -5.15
N LEU A 134 -0.76 -0.97 -5.04
CA LEU A 134 -1.59 -2.04 -4.47
C LEU A 134 -1.09 -2.36 -3.08
N ASP A 135 -2.03 -2.60 -2.17
CA ASP A 135 -1.69 -2.90 -0.78
C ASP A 135 -2.74 -3.82 -0.17
N ILE A 136 -2.30 -4.75 0.68
CA ILE A 136 -3.19 -5.66 1.39
C ILE A 136 -2.98 -5.42 2.88
N LYS A 137 -4.01 -4.87 3.53
CA LYS A 137 -4.00 -4.52 4.94
C LYS A 137 -5.31 -4.93 5.59
N ASN A 138 -5.22 -5.63 6.72
CA ASN A 138 -6.37 -6.07 7.50
C ASN A 138 -7.41 -6.82 6.63
N ASN A 139 -6.94 -7.80 5.83
CA ASN A 139 -7.75 -8.59 4.91
C ASN A 139 -8.58 -7.75 3.90
N SER A 140 -8.11 -6.54 3.60
CA SER A 140 -8.68 -5.67 2.57
C SER A 140 -7.61 -5.33 1.55
N LEU A 141 -8.01 -5.35 0.28
CA LEU A 141 -7.21 -4.87 -0.84
C LEU A 141 -7.48 -3.38 -1.03
N PHE A 142 -6.43 -2.57 -1.05
CA PHE A 142 -6.46 -1.18 -1.43
C PHE A 142 -5.80 -1.01 -2.80
N VAL A 143 -6.52 -0.37 -3.73
CA VAL A 143 -6.03 -0.05 -5.06
C VAL A 143 -5.99 1.45 -5.20
N GLN A 144 -4.81 2.04 -5.05
CA GLN A 144 -4.60 3.46 -5.26
C GLN A 144 -4.16 3.70 -6.70
N ALA A 145 -4.74 4.72 -7.33
CA ALA A 145 -4.44 5.12 -8.70
C ALA A 145 -4.30 6.65 -8.77
N VAL A 146 -3.30 7.12 -9.53
CA VAL A 146 -2.97 8.55 -9.61
C VAL A 146 -3.16 9.04 -11.04
N TYR A 147 -4.10 9.96 -11.27
CA TYR A 147 -4.35 10.55 -12.58
C TYR A 147 -3.27 11.57 -12.95
N TYR A 148 -2.94 12.46 -12.02
CA TYR A 148 -1.85 13.41 -12.17
C TYR A 148 -1.25 13.72 -10.80
N ALA A 149 0.06 13.90 -10.80
CA ALA A 149 0.84 14.32 -9.65
C ALA A 149 2.03 15.12 -10.20
N ASP A 150 2.10 16.39 -9.83
CA ASP A 150 3.19 17.30 -10.17
C ASP A 150 3.44 18.28 -9.00
N ALA A 151 4.34 19.25 -9.19
CA ALA A 151 4.69 20.21 -8.14
C ALA A 151 3.53 21.14 -7.75
N ALA A 152 2.48 21.24 -8.55
CA ALA A 152 1.35 22.14 -8.34
C ALA A 152 0.09 21.41 -7.86
N ARG A 153 -0.14 20.16 -8.28
CA ARG A 153 -1.39 19.45 -8.00
C ARG A 153 -1.27 17.92 -7.95
N PHE A 154 -2.24 17.31 -7.28
CA PHE A 154 -2.45 15.88 -7.22
C PHE A 154 -3.93 15.56 -7.48
N SER A 155 -4.19 14.46 -8.18
CA SER A 155 -5.52 13.86 -8.24
C SER A 155 -5.41 12.35 -8.39
N GLY A 156 -6.24 11.64 -7.64
CA GLY A 156 -6.29 10.20 -7.66
C GLY A 156 -7.47 9.64 -6.90
N PHE A 157 -7.54 8.32 -6.87
CA PHE A 157 -8.52 7.61 -6.07
C PHE A 157 -7.90 6.39 -5.40
N THR A 158 -8.59 5.88 -4.39
CA THR A 158 -8.34 4.61 -3.73
C THR A 158 -9.62 3.80 -3.70
N LEU A 159 -9.59 2.60 -4.27
CA LEU A 159 -10.67 1.61 -4.13
C LEU A 159 -10.32 0.65 -2.99
N GLN A 160 -11.33 0.22 -2.24
CA GLN A 160 -11.19 -0.78 -1.20
C GLN A 160 -12.05 -2.00 -1.54
N PHE A 161 -11.42 -3.17 -1.58
CA PHE A 161 -12.08 -4.45 -1.74
C PHE A 161 -11.91 -5.33 -0.51
N ARG A 162 -12.89 -6.18 -0.24
CA ARG A 162 -12.84 -7.16 0.86
C ARG A 162 -13.39 -8.50 0.40
N TYR A 163 -12.78 -9.59 0.85
CA TYR A 163 -13.31 -10.93 0.64
C TYR A 163 -14.62 -11.15 1.41
N ASN A 164 -15.63 -11.66 0.71
CA ASN A 164 -16.88 -12.11 1.32
C ASN A 164 -16.93 -13.64 1.29
N ALA A 165 -16.75 -14.27 2.45
CA ALA A 165 -16.75 -15.71 2.59
C ALA A 165 -18.07 -16.40 2.19
N LYS A 166 -19.20 -15.67 2.20
CA LYS A 166 -20.51 -16.22 1.79
C LYS A 166 -20.61 -16.38 0.28
N THR A 167 -20.14 -15.39 -0.46
CA THR A 167 -20.15 -15.37 -1.93
C THR A 167 -18.88 -15.94 -2.54
N LYS A 168 -17.81 -16.09 -1.74
CA LYS A 168 -16.46 -16.49 -2.13
C LYS A 168 -15.88 -15.57 -3.20
N GLU A 169 -16.08 -14.26 -3.03
CA GLU A 169 -15.75 -13.23 -4.01
C GLU A 169 -15.20 -11.98 -3.31
N LEU A 170 -14.38 -11.19 -4.01
CA LEU A 170 -13.98 -9.85 -3.55
C LEU A 170 -15.10 -8.86 -3.86
N GLU A 171 -15.40 -7.98 -2.91
CA GLU A 171 -16.44 -6.96 -3.03
C GLU A 171 -15.85 -5.56 -2.93
N HIS A 172 -16.24 -4.66 -3.83
CA HIS A 172 -15.94 -3.23 -3.74
C HIS A 172 -16.78 -2.62 -2.61
N ILE A 173 -16.11 -2.22 -1.52
CA ILE A 173 -16.76 -1.78 -0.28
C ILE A 173 -16.53 -0.30 0.04
N GLY A 174 -15.58 0.35 -0.61
CA GLY A 174 -15.36 1.79 -0.43
C GLY A 174 -14.49 2.39 -1.52
N GLU A 175 -14.65 3.70 -1.68
CA GLU A 175 -13.90 4.51 -2.64
C GLU A 175 -13.51 5.82 -1.96
N GLN A 176 -12.31 6.32 -2.24
CA GLN A 176 -11.92 7.67 -1.89
C GLN A 176 -11.34 8.36 -3.12
N GLN A 177 -11.81 9.56 -3.42
CA GLN A 177 -11.24 10.45 -4.43
C GLN A 177 -10.58 11.62 -3.71
N ASP A 178 -9.40 12.00 -4.18
CA ASP A 178 -8.58 13.06 -3.61
C ASP A 178 -8.11 13.99 -4.74
N ASP A 179 -8.38 15.28 -4.58
CA ASP A 179 -7.81 16.36 -5.40
C ASP A 179 -7.10 17.36 -4.48
N GLU A 180 -5.87 17.72 -4.82
CA GLU A 180 -5.07 18.69 -4.09
C GLU A 180 -4.43 19.70 -5.04
N ASP A 181 -4.47 20.98 -4.66
CA ASP A 181 -3.75 22.06 -5.31
C ASP A 181 -2.80 22.69 -4.28
N TYR A 182 -1.51 22.49 -4.49
CA TYR A 182 -0.44 22.89 -3.58
C TYR A 182 -0.18 24.40 -3.61
N ALA A 183 -0.40 25.05 -4.75
CA ALA A 183 -0.19 26.49 -4.90
C ALA A 183 -1.19 27.30 -4.06
N SER A 184 -2.44 26.85 -4.04
CA SER A 184 -3.54 27.44 -3.26
C SER A 184 -3.71 26.83 -1.86
N ASN A 185 -2.93 25.78 -1.54
CA ASN A 185 -3.12 24.95 -0.34
C ASN A 185 -4.60 24.57 -0.17
N SER A 186 -5.18 24.07 -1.25
CA SER A 186 -6.57 23.63 -1.29
C SER A 186 -6.66 22.15 -1.60
N SER A 187 -7.69 21.51 -1.06
CA SER A 187 -7.97 20.11 -1.35
C SER A 187 -9.44 19.83 -1.30
N TYR A 188 -9.86 18.81 -2.03
CA TYR A 188 -11.20 18.27 -2.04
C TYR A 188 -11.11 16.76 -1.98
N ARG A 189 -11.90 16.16 -1.09
CA ARG A 189 -11.97 14.72 -0.90
C ARG A 189 -13.41 14.27 -0.88
N VAL A 190 -13.67 13.17 -1.56
CA VAL A 190 -14.93 12.42 -1.49
C VAL A 190 -14.61 11.02 -0.99
N SER A 191 -15.22 10.60 0.11
CA SER A 191 -15.10 9.25 0.64
C SER A 191 -16.45 8.57 0.66
N LEU A 192 -16.53 7.38 0.08
CA LEU A 192 -17.73 6.57 -0.11
C LEU A 192 -17.57 5.24 0.63
N ASN A 193 -18.59 4.84 1.37
CA ASN A 193 -18.67 3.54 2.02
C ASN A 193 -19.93 2.82 1.56
N TYR A 194 -19.77 1.80 0.72
CA TYR A 194 -20.88 1.05 0.12
C TYR A 194 -21.54 0.11 1.12
N LEU A 195 -20.87 -0.28 2.21
CA LEU A 195 -21.46 -1.09 3.28
C LEU A 195 -22.47 -0.30 4.12
N THR A 196 -22.21 1.00 4.34
CA THR A 196 -23.06 1.86 5.18
C THR A 196 -23.86 2.87 4.38
N ASN A 197 -23.77 2.84 3.05
CA ASN A 197 -24.36 3.82 2.14
C ASN A 197 -23.97 5.29 2.47
N ALA A 198 -22.77 5.49 3.02
CA ALA A 198 -22.32 6.78 3.51
C ALA A 198 -21.44 7.49 2.47
N ALA A 199 -21.62 8.80 2.35
CA ALA A 199 -20.78 9.67 1.56
C ALA A 199 -20.29 10.85 2.42
N ILE A 200 -19.01 11.18 2.32
CA ILE A 200 -18.39 12.29 3.04
C ILE A 200 -17.65 13.15 2.02
N HIS A 201 -17.99 14.43 1.99
CA HIS A 201 -17.28 15.43 1.21
C HIS A 201 -16.52 16.35 2.15
N SER A 202 -15.24 16.56 1.89
CA SER A 202 -14.45 17.54 2.63
C SER A 202 -13.70 18.46 1.68
N ARG A 203 -13.63 19.74 2.04
CA ARG A 203 -12.86 20.74 1.28
C ARG A 203 -12.01 21.56 2.23
N ARG A 204 -10.80 21.89 1.80
CA ARG A 204 -9.87 22.80 2.45
C ARG A 204 -9.45 23.88 1.46
N ALA A 205 -9.25 25.10 1.96
CA ALA A 205 -8.62 26.20 1.23
C ALA A 205 -7.87 27.08 2.24
N GLY A 206 -6.55 26.94 2.28
CA GLY A 206 -5.71 27.52 3.33
C GLY A 206 -6.17 27.07 4.73
N LYS A 207 -6.63 28.02 5.55
CA LYS A 207 -7.14 27.74 6.91
C LYS A 207 -8.61 27.33 6.96
N LYS A 208 -9.38 27.51 5.88
CA LYS A 208 -10.80 27.15 5.84
C LYS A 208 -10.93 25.66 5.60
N TYR A 209 -11.80 25.01 6.34
CA TYR A 209 -12.13 23.60 6.20
C TYR A 209 -13.62 23.39 6.42
N LYS A 210 -14.23 22.49 5.65
CA LYS A 210 -15.59 22.04 5.87
C LYS A 210 -15.73 20.59 5.44
N GLU A 211 -16.46 19.84 6.25
CA GLU A 211 -16.91 18.48 5.97
C GLU A 211 -18.43 18.48 5.93
N VAL A 212 -19.00 17.70 5.02
CA VAL A 212 -20.42 17.41 4.97
C VAL A 212 -20.63 15.92 4.73
N ARG A 213 -21.63 15.37 5.42
CA ARG A 213 -22.01 13.97 5.33
C ARG A 213 -23.34 13.86 4.60
N GLY A 214 -23.43 12.89 3.71
CA GLY A 214 -24.64 12.54 2.99
C GLY A 214 -24.73 11.04 2.81
N ARG A 215 -25.58 10.64 1.87
CA ARG A 215 -25.71 9.26 1.45
C ARG A 215 -25.25 9.11 0.02
N ILE A 216 -24.85 7.92 -0.33
CA ILE A 216 -24.72 7.53 -1.73
C ILE A 216 -26.14 7.48 -2.32
N ILE A 217 -26.30 8.06 -3.51
CA ILE A 217 -27.50 8.00 -4.33
C ILE A 217 -27.11 7.40 -5.69
N ASP A 218 -28.04 6.69 -6.32
CA ASP A 218 -27.85 6.13 -7.67
C ASP A 218 -26.65 5.16 -7.82
N ALA A 219 -26.27 4.46 -6.75
CA ALA A 219 -25.24 3.42 -6.81
C ALA A 219 -25.85 2.01 -6.82
N PRO A 220 -25.21 1.06 -7.50
CA PRO A 220 -25.59 -0.35 -7.44
C PRO A 220 -25.25 -1.01 -6.09
N GLY A 221 -24.70 -0.26 -5.13
CA GLY A 221 -24.30 -0.76 -3.82
C GLY A 221 -22.94 -1.46 -3.87
N VAL A 222 -22.78 -2.51 -3.06
CA VAL A 222 -21.57 -3.34 -3.04
C VAL A 222 -21.53 -4.19 -4.30
N LEU A 223 -20.43 -4.10 -5.04
CA LEU A 223 -20.24 -4.80 -6.30
C LEU A 223 -19.19 -5.89 -6.17
N PRO A 224 -19.34 -7.04 -6.86
CA PRO A 224 -18.25 -8.01 -6.96
C PRO A 224 -17.10 -7.41 -7.77
N LEU A 225 -15.87 -7.80 -7.45
CA LEU A 225 -14.69 -7.49 -8.27
C LEU A 225 -14.76 -8.24 -9.59
N ASN A 226 -15.31 -9.45 -9.61
CA ASN A 226 -15.49 -10.19 -10.84
C ASN A 226 -16.41 -9.43 -11.82
N GLY A 227 -15.86 -9.05 -12.97
CA GLY A 227 -16.55 -8.21 -13.95
C GLY A 227 -16.68 -6.72 -13.55
N PHE A 228 -16.05 -6.28 -12.46
CA PHE A 228 -15.97 -4.86 -12.10
C PHE A 228 -15.29 -4.07 -13.21
N VAL A 229 -15.98 -3.08 -13.75
CA VAL A 229 -15.43 -2.14 -14.74
C VAL A 229 -15.19 -0.83 -14.03
N CYS A 230 -14.11 -0.13 -14.31
CA CYS A 230 -13.87 1.17 -13.67
C CYS A 230 -14.47 2.33 -14.47
N GLU A 231 -14.33 2.30 -15.81
CA GLU A 231 -14.98 3.25 -16.70
C GLU A 231 -16.47 2.90 -16.87
N GLY A 232 -17.36 3.78 -16.42
CA GLY A 232 -18.82 3.58 -16.52
C GLY A 232 -19.53 3.43 -15.17
N TYR A 233 -18.81 3.11 -14.10
CA TYR A 233 -19.26 3.42 -12.74
C TYR A 233 -18.89 4.87 -12.43
N GLY A 234 -19.46 5.77 -13.23
CA GLY A 234 -19.25 7.20 -13.08
C GLY A 234 -19.62 7.62 -11.68
N MET A 235 -18.61 8.07 -10.92
CA MET A 235 -18.73 9.04 -9.83
C MET A 235 -20.02 8.87 -9.05
N THR A 236 -20.12 7.74 -8.32
CA THR A 236 -21.24 7.42 -7.44
C THR A 236 -21.76 8.72 -6.81
N SER A 237 -22.98 9.12 -7.16
CA SER A 237 -23.50 10.41 -6.75
C SER A 237 -23.74 10.41 -5.24
N SER A 238 -23.51 11.55 -4.60
CA SER A 238 -23.93 11.76 -3.22
C SER A 238 -25.17 12.63 -3.18
N SER A 239 -26.02 12.40 -2.16
CA SER A 239 -27.14 13.26 -1.80
C SER A 239 -26.69 14.68 -1.44
N VAL A 240 -25.40 14.90 -1.21
CA VAL A 240 -24.81 16.21 -0.96
C VAL A 240 -23.60 16.44 -1.84
N TYR A 241 -23.27 17.70 -2.13
CA TYR A 241 -21.92 18.05 -2.59
C TYR A 241 -21.49 19.40 -2.02
N LEU A 242 -20.18 19.59 -1.89
CA LEU A 242 -19.57 20.81 -1.36
C LEU A 242 -18.88 21.56 -2.50
N ASP A 243 -19.40 22.74 -2.86
CA ASP A 243 -18.83 23.54 -3.94
C ASP A 243 -17.54 24.28 -3.52
N GLU A 244 -16.91 24.95 -4.48
CA GLU A 244 -15.67 25.72 -4.28
C GLU A 244 -15.84 26.89 -3.30
N SER A 245 -17.07 27.37 -3.14
CA SER A 245 -17.45 28.42 -2.19
C SER A 245 -17.80 27.86 -0.80
N PHE A 246 -17.55 26.57 -0.54
CA PHE A 246 -17.90 25.88 0.71
C PHE A 246 -19.40 25.83 0.99
N LYS A 247 -20.26 26.01 -0.02
CA LYS A 247 -21.71 25.85 0.12
C LYS A 247 -22.07 24.38 -0.10
N VAL A 248 -23.00 23.91 0.73
CA VAL A 248 -23.53 22.56 0.65
C VAL A 248 -24.77 22.62 -0.23
N HIS A 249 -24.82 21.73 -1.21
CA HIS A 249 -25.96 21.53 -2.07
C HIS A 249 -26.53 20.15 -1.80
N GLN A 250 -27.86 20.05 -1.72
CA GLN A 250 -28.54 18.77 -1.63
C GLN A 250 -29.01 18.35 -3.02
N LYS A 251 -28.70 17.13 -3.42
CA LYS A 251 -29.35 16.49 -4.57
C LYS A 251 -30.63 15.82 -4.06
N GLY A 252 -31.73 16.04 -4.77
CA GLY A 252 -33.04 15.54 -4.41
C GLY A 252 -32.99 14.04 -4.16
N VAL A 253 -33.28 13.64 -2.92
CA VAL A 253 -33.58 12.25 -2.59
C VAL A 253 -35.04 12.07 -2.98
N THR A 254 -35.33 11.40 -4.10
CA THR A 254 -36.69 10.89 -4.29
C THR A 254 -36.92 9.91 -3.13
N PRO A 255 -37.90 10.15 -2.25
CA PRO A 255 -38.20 9.21 -1.17
C PRO A 255 -38.67 7.87 -1.76
N PRO A 256 -38.44 6.74 -1.07
CA PRO A 256 -38.98 5.45 -1.47
C PRO A 256 -40.52 5.44 -1.55
#